data_AF-A0A7W1DA31-F1
#
_entry.id   AF-A0A7W1DA31-F1
#
_cell.length_a   1.000
_cell.length_b   1.000
_cell.length_c   1.000
_cell.angle_alpha   90.00
_cell.angle_beta   90.00
_cell.angle_gamma   90.00
#
_symmetry.space_group_name_H-M   'P 1'
#
loop_
_entity.id
_entity.type
_entity.pdbx_description
1 polymer ?
#
loop_
_entity_poly.entity_id
_entity_poly.type
_entity_poly.pdbx_seq_one_letter_code
_entity_poly.pdbx_strand_id
1 'polypeptide(L)' 'MESTEKPPARCSECDRVMEHYNVFVSPTNEKKIICWECMTRDEKGFFAKRDFSRSSRRGVIPR' A
#
# COMPACT_ATOMS: atom_id res chain seq x y z
N MET A 1 22.14 0.55 17.49
CA MET A 1 21.35 0.27 16.27
C MET A 1 19.91 0.34 16.70
N GLU A 2 19.25 1.47 16.45
CA GLU A 2 17.85 1.66 16.81
C GLU A 2 17.01 0.99 15.73
N SER A 3 16.54 -0.24 15.98
CA SER A 3 15.54 -0.88 15.16
C SER A 3 14.26 -0.07 15.29
N THR A 4 14.01 0.82 14.32
CA THR A 4 12.72 1.49 14.12
C THR A 4 11.71 0.49 13.57
N GLU A 5 11.54 -0.62 14.30
CA GLU A 5 10.60 -1.70 14.00
C GLU A 5 9.20 -1.17 14.28
N LYS A 6 8.59 -0.64 13.22
CA LYS A 6 7.18 -0.28 13.23
C LYS A 6 6.35 -1.56 13.27
N PRO A 7 5.26 -1.60 14.05
CA PRO A 7 4.39 -2.77 14.08
C PRO A 7 3.82 -3.03 12.68
N PRO A 8 3.66 -4.30 12.28
CA PRO A 8 3.08 -4.62 10.98
C PRO A 8 1.69 -3.98 10.86
N ALA A 9 1.45 -3.28 9.76
CA ALA A 9 0.23 -2.52 9.53
C ALA A 9 -0.44 -2.91 8.22
N ARG A 10 -1.76 -2.70 8.15
CA ARG A 10 -2.57 -3.00 6.97
C ARG A 10 -2.60 -1.80 6.03
N CYS A 11 -2.30 -2.02 4.76
CA CYS A 11 -2.39 -1.01 3.71
C CYS A 11 -3.85 -0.62 3.44
N SER A 12 -4.13 0.68 3.36
CA SER A 12 -5.46 1.24 3.09
C SER A 12 -5.94 1.01 1.65
N GLU A 13 -5.04 0.74 0.70
CA GLU A 13 -5.37 0.59 -0.73
C GLU A 13 -5.53 -0.88 -1.17
N CYS A 14 -4.73 -1.79 -0.60
CA CYS A 14 -4.68 -3.18 -1.03
C CYS A 14 -4.89 -4.19 0.10
N ASP A 15 -5.23 -3.72 1.31
CA ASP A 15 -5.52 -4.54 2.48
C ASP A 15 -4.39 -5.49 2.94
N ARG A 16 -3.18 -5.31 2.40
CA ARG A 16 -2.02 -6.14 2.70
C ARG A 16 -1.41 -5.77 4.04
N VAL A 17 -1.12 -6.76 4.88
CA VAL A 17 -0.33 -6.58 6.11
C VAL A 17 1.16 -6.55 5.77
N MET A 18 1.85 -5.49 6.16
CA MET A 18 3.25 -5.22 5.80
C MET A 18 4.00 -4.63 7.00
N GLU A 19 5.29 -4.96 7.13
CA GLU A 19 6.20 -4.39 8.13
C GLU A 19 6.84 -3.07 7.66
N HIS A 20 6.91 -2.87 6.34
CA HIS A 20 7.41 -1.65 5.73
C HIS A 20 6.27 -0.89 5.03
N TYR A 21 5.98 0.31 5.51
CA TYR A 21 4.89 1.14 5.02
C TYR A 21 5.16 2.63 5.24
N ASN A 22 4.51 3.44 4.40
CA ASN A 22 4.49 4.89 4.53
C ASN A 22 3.18 5.33 5.21
N VAL A 23 3.25 6.38 6.01
CA VAL A 23 2.09 6.97 6.67
C VAL A 23 1.89 8.35 6.07
N PHE A 24 0.76 8.53 5.39
CA PHE A 24 0.33 9.82 4.86
C PHE A 24 -0.66 10.45 5.83
N VAL A 25 -0.47 11.73 6.14
CA VAL A 25 -1.35 12.48 7.03
C VAL A 25 -2.11 13.50 6.18
N SER A 26 -3.44 13.42 6.18
CA SER A 26 -4.28 14.39 5.51
C SER A 26 -4.36 15.70 6.32
N PRO A 27 -4.81 16.81 5.70
CA PRO A 27 -5.12 18.05 6.43
C PRO A 27 -6.18 17.88 7.53
N THR A 28 -6.99 16.82 7.49
CA THR A 28 -7.97 16.46 8.53
C THR A 28 -7.37 15.60 9.66
N ASN A 29 -6.05 15.42 9.69
CA ASN A 29 -5.32 14.52 10.60
C ASN A 29 -5.65 13.03 10.43
N GLU A 30 -6.27 12.64 9.31
CA GLU A 30 -6.49 11.23 9.00
C GLU A 30 -5.17 10.60 8.52
N LYS A 31 -4.77 9.50 9.16
CA LYS A 31 -3.56 8.75 8.82
C LYS A 31 -3.92 7.62 7.87
N LYS A 32 -3.34 7.62 6.67
CA LYS A 32 -3.44 6.52 5.71
C LYS A 32 -2.13 5.76 5.67
N ILE A 33 -2.22 4.45 5.82
CA ILE A 33 -1.06 3.55 5.77
C ILE A 33 -1.01 2.97 4.37
N ILE A 34 0.06 3.25 3.63
CA ILE A 34 0.18 2.83 2.23
C ILE A 34 1.49 2.05 2.06
N CYS A 35 1.40 0.88 1.44
CA CYS A 35 2.58 0.08 1.12
C CYS A 35 3.36 0.68 -0.05
N TRP A 36 4.66 0.40 -0.11
CA TRP A 36 5.52 0.94 -1.15
C TRP A 36 5.07 0.55 -2.57
N GLU A 37 4.57 -0.68 -2.78
CA GLU A 37 4.04 -1.10 -4.09
C GLU A 37 2.86 -0.22 -4.55
N CYS A 38 1.97 0.18 -3.64
CA CYS A 38 0.84 1.06 -3.95
C CYS A 38 1.33 2.49 -4.22
N MET A 39 2.27 2.99 -3.43
CA MET A 39 2.88 4.30 -3.64
C MET A 39 3.57 4.39 -5.02
N THR A 40 4.38 3.40 -5.38
CA THR A 40 5.06 3.37 -6.68
C THR A 40 4.10 3.27 -7.86
N ARG A 41 2.89 2.71 -7.66
CA ARG A 41 1.84 2.70 -8.70
C ARG A 41 1.23 4.08 -8.89
N ASP A 42 0.93 4.78 -7.80
CA ASP A 42 0.42 6.15 -7.83
C ASP A 42 1.42 7.10 -8.50
N GLU A 43 2.70 7.04 -8.13
CA GLU A 43 3.78 7.82 -8.75
C GLU A 43 3.94 7.55 -10.25
N LYS A 44 3.60 6.32 -10.69
CA LYS A 44 3.63 5.92 -12.10
C LYS A 44 2.32 6.21 -12.84
N GLY A 45 1.31 6.80 -12.19
CA GLY A 45 -0.02 7.03 -12.77
C GLY A 45 -0.79 5.75 -13.08
N PHE A 46 -0.49 4.64 -12.39
CA PHE A 46 -1.13 3.35 -12.61
C PHE A 46 -2.44 3.24 -11.81
N PHE A 47 -3.52 3.79 -12.38
CA PHE A 47 -4.88 3.73 -11.83
C PHE A 47 -5.52 2.35 -12.06
N ALA A 48 -5.19 1.36 -11.22
CA ALA A 48 -5.94 0.11 -11.22
C ALA A 48 -7.35 0.34 -10.64
N LYS A 49 -8.38 -0.23 -11.29
CA LYS A 49 -9.79 -0.08 -10.90
C LYS A 49 -10.04 -0.58 -9.46
N ARG A 50 -11.13 -0.07 -8.87
CA ARG A 50 -11.61 -0.34 -7.50
C ARG A 50 -11.80 -1.83 -7.15
N ASP A 51 -11.95 -2.69 -8.15
CA ASP A 51 -12.09 -4.15 -8.01
C ASP A 51 -10.76 -4.91 -8.18
N PHE A 52 -9.64 -4.20 -8.27
CA PHE A 52 -8.32 -4.82 -8.34
C PHE A 52 -7.94 -5.41 -6.97
N SER A 53 -8.24 -6.69 -6.79
CA SER A 53 -7.65 -7.50 -5.72
C SER A 53 -6.59 -8.43 -6.31
N ARG A 54 -5.39 -8.47 -5.72
CA ARG A 54 -4.42 -9.55 -6.00
C ARG A 54 -4.89 -10.82 -5.32
N SER A 55 -5.94 -11.46 -5.84
CA SER A 55 -6.36 -12.80 -5.42
C SER A 55 -5.40 -13.90 -5.89
N SER A 56 -4.34 -13.56 -6.63
CA SER A 56 -3.40 -14.54 -7.14
C SER A 56 -1.97 -14.26 -6.73
N ARG A 57 -1.41 -15.16 -5.91
CA ARG A 57 0.04 -15.36 -5.77
C ARG A 57 0.69 -15.88 -7.08
N ARG A 58 -0.09 -16.05 -8.16
CA ARG A 58 0.33 -16.46 -9.51
C ARG A 58 -0.06 -15.38 -10.51
N GLY A 59 0.86 -14.44 -10.72
CA GLY A 59 0.61 -13.22 -11.47
C GLY A 59 -0.03 -13.45 -12.84
N VAL A 60 -1.11 -12.73 -13.10
CA VAL A 60 -1.46 -12.25 -14.44
C VAL A 60 -1.98 -10.83 -14.26
N ILE A 61 -1.27 -9.88 -14.87
CA ILE A 61 -1.77 -8.52 -15.07
C ILE A 61 -2.44 -8.55 -16.43
N PRO A 62 -3.78 -8.44 -16.53
CA PRO A 62 -4.42 -8.33 -17.84
C PRO A 62 -3.98 -7.00 -18.46
N ARG A 63 -3.47 -7.07 -19.70
CA ARG A 63 -3.16 -5.90 -20.53
C ARG A 63 -4.42 -5.32 -21.13
#